data_AF-A0A1B6CDR6-F1
#
_entry.id   AF-A0A1B6CDR6-F1
#
_cell.length_a   1.000
_cell.length_b   1.000
_cell.length_c   1.000
_cell.angle_alpha   90.00
_cell.angle_beta   90.00
_cell.angle_gamma   90.00
#
_symmetry.space_group_name_H-M   'P 1'
#
loop_
_entity.id
_entity.type
_entity.pdbx_description
1 polymer ?
#
loop_
_entity_poly.entity_id
_entity_poly.type
_entity_poly.pdbx_seq_one_letter_code
_entity_poly.pdbx_strand_id
1 'polypeptide(L)'
;MYKYNFILLVVICLSVSSKKDYFESVLKRTRIIQQEGVMACEKLIHDVNFKSPICKDEREYYQIDFLGEYHNSRYVLYKLEENNFTMSRIEYQVLNNTKKLLKELGNIVKKAEEEVLLPKAKVLLQQLNILDKTFRLNERFGTLPPTVFEDRANRNKLVNLTGFIPHRTQVKFAYNSSYSFT
;
A
#
# COMPACT_ATOMS: atom_id res chain seq x y z
N MET A 1 2.93 48.29 -24.30
CA MET A 1 2.68 46.88 -24.63
C MET A 1 3.44 45.86 -23.76
N TYR A 2 4.64 46.15 -23.22
CA TYR A 2 5.44 45.18 -22.46
C TYR A 2 4.88 44.74 -21.08
N LYS A 3 4.12 45.59 -20.38
CA LYS A 3 3.56 45.26 -19.05
C LYS A 3 2.55 44.10 -19.09
N TYR A 4 1.75 43.98 -20.15
CA TYR A 4 0.76 42.92 -20.30
C TYR A 4 1.41 41.55 -20.59
N ASN A 5 2.53 41.53 -21.32
CA ASN A 5 3.30 40.31 -21.58
C ASN A 5 3.95 39.76 -20.31
N PHE A 6 4.41 40.63 -19.41
CA PHE A 6 4.99 40.22 -18.13
C PHE A 6 3.94 39.62 -17.18
N ILE A 7 2.77 40.25 -17.06
CA ILE A 7 1.66 39.74 -16.24
C ILE A 7 1.19 38.38 -16.76
N LEU A 8 1.05 38.22 -18.09
CA LEU A 8 0.67 36.95 -18.70
C LEU A 8 1.70 35.84 -18.41
N LEU A 9 3.00 36.16 -18.51
CA LEU A 9 4.07 35.22 -18.19
C LEU A 9 4.05 34.78 -16.72
N VAL A 10 3.85 35.72 -15.78
CA VAL A 10 3.74 35.42 -14.35
C VAL A 10 2.53 34.53 -14.07
N VAL A 11 1.37 34.79 -14.67
CA VAL A 11 0.17 33.95 -14.51
C VAL A 11 0.39 32.55 -15.08
N ILE A 12 1.05 32.42 -16.24
CA ILE A 12 1.41 31.12 -16.82
C ILE A 12 2.36 30.36 -15.89
N CYS A 13 3.42 31.01 -15.40
CA CYS A 13 4.38 30.39 -14.47
C CYS A 13 3.71 29.94 -13.17
N LEU A 14 2.86 30.78 -12.56
CA LEU A 14 2.12 30.42 -11.34
C LEU A 14 1.13 29.26 -11.60
N SER A 15 0.46 29.25 -12.75
CA SER A 15 -0.46 28.18 -13.14
C SER A 15 0.23 26.85 -13.43
N VAL A 16 1.45 26.88 -13.97
CA VAL A 16 2.27 25.68 -14.19
C VAL A 16 2.83 25.15 -12.87
N SER A 17 3.29 26.04 -11.99
CA SER A 17 3.78 25.66 -10.66
C SER A 17 2.68 25.05 -9.79
N SER A 18 1.49 25.67 -9.75
CA SER A 18 0.35 25.13 -8.98
C SER A 18 -0.10 23.75 -9.48
N LYS A 19 -0.10 23.52 -10.80
CA LYS A 19 -0.37 22.20 -11.40
C LYS A 19 0.69 21.16 -11.01
N LYS A 20 1.96 21.55 -10.95
CA LYS A 20 3.06 20.66 -10.57
C LYS A 20 2.98 20.26 -9.10
N ASP A 21 2.71 21.21 -8.21
CA ASP A 21 2.58 20.96 -6.76
C ASP A 21 1.36 20.10 -6.44
N TYR A 22 0.26 20.32 -7.16
CA TYR A 22 -0.94 19.50 -7.06
C TYR A 22 -0.69 18.04 -7.45
N PHE A 23 -0.10 17.79 -8.63
CA PHE A 23 0.06 16.42 -9.11
C PHE A 23 1.06 15.65 -8.24
N GLU A 24 2.09 16.33 -7.72
CA GLU A 24 2.99 15.76 -6.71
C GLU A 24 2.23 15.32 -5.44
N SER A 25 1.25 16.11 -4.98
CA SER A 25 0.40 15.69 -3.85
C SER A 25 -0.46 14.47 -4.17
N VAL A 26 -0.96 14.35 -5.39
CA VAL A 26 -1.69 13.15 -5.84
C VAL A 26 -0.75 11.94 -5.80
N LEU A 27 0.43 12.06 -6.41
CA LEU A 27 1.42 10.99 -6.47
C LEU A 27 1.82 10.49 -5.07
N LYS A 28 2.07 11.41 -4.13
CA LYS A 28 2.40 11.05 -2.73
C LYS A 28 1.28 10.25 -2.05
N ARG A 29 0.02 10.66 -2.23
CA ARG A 29 -1.11 9.95 -1.62
C ARG A 29 -1.40 8.62 -2.31
N THR A 30 -1.27 8.57 -3.64
CA THR A 30 -1.36 7.31 -4.39
C THR A 30 -0.27 6.33 -3.95
N ARG A 31 0.94 6.83 -3.65
CA ARG A 31 2.03 6.00 -3.10
C ARG A 31 1.68 5.43 -1.72
N ILE A 32 1.08 6.21 -0.83
CA ILE A 32 0.62 5.70 0.48
C ILE A 32 -0.40 4.57 0.29
N ILE A 33 -1.41 4.79 -0.57
CA ILE A 33 -2.42 3.77 -0.88
C ILE A 33 -1.78 2.48 -1.43
N GLN A 34 -0.80 2.62 -2.32
CA GLN A 34 -0.06 1.49 -2.87
C GLN A 34 0.67 0.72 -1.75
N GLN A 35 1.45 1.42 -0.94
CA GLN A 35 2.30 0.81 0.08
C GLN A 35 1.47 0.09 1.15
N GLU A 36 0.51 0.78 1.74
CA GLU A 36 -0.36 0.22 2.80
C GLU A 36 -1.22 -0.92 2.25
N GLY A 37 -1.76 -0.75 1.03
CA GLY A 37 -2.54 -1.79 0.37
C GLY A 37 -1.72 -3.05 0.07
N VAL A 38 -0.49 -2.91 -0.42
CA VAL A 38 0.41 -4.04 -0.70
C VAL A 38 0.73 -4.79 0.59
N MET A 39 1.11 -4.05 1.64
CA MET A 39 1.42 -4.63 2.94
C MET A 39 0.23 -5.41 3.52
N ALA A 40 -0.98 -4.83 3.49
CA ALA A 40 -2.19 -5.49 3.98
C ALA A 40 -2.53 -6.74 3.15
N CYS A 41 -2.45 -6.66 1.82
CA CYS A 41 -2.66 -7.80 0.92
C CYS A 41 -1.69 -8.95 1.19
N GLU A 42 -0.39 -8.66 1.26
CA GLU A 42 0.63 -9.70 1.44
C GLU A 42 0.54 -10.35 2.82
N LYS A 43 0.29 -9.55 3.86
CA LYS A 43 0.08 -10.06 5.21
C LYS A 43 -1.16 -10.95 5.28
N LEU A 44 -2.28 -10.54 4.67
CA LEU A 44 -3.49 -11.35 4.59
C LEU A 44 -3.22 -12.67 3.84
N ILE A 45 -2.57 -12.61 2.68
CA ILE A 45 -2.23 -13.79 1.86
C ILE A 45 -1.36 -14.76 2.67
N HIS A 46 -0.35 -14.24 3.36
CA HIS A 46 0.51 -15.03 4.24
C HIS A 46 -0.32 -15.71 5.33
N ASP A 47 -1.14 -14.95 6.06
CA ASP A 47 -1.91 -15.48 7.17
C ASP A 47 -2.97 -16.49 6.72
N VAL A 48 -3.60 -16.29 5.56
CA VAL A 48 -4.50 -17.30 4.96
C VAL A 48 -3.74 -18.60 4.67
N ASN A 49 -2.52 -18.52 4.12
CA ASN A 49 -1.76 -19.71 3.74
C ASN A 49 -1.15 -20.47 4.93
N PHE A 50 -0.81 -19.78 6.02
CA PHE A 50 0.00 -20.37 7.10
C PHE A 50 -0.68 -20.41 8.47
N LYS A 51 -1.71 -19.60 8.71
CA LYS A 51 -2.39 -19.51 10.01
C LYS A 51 -3.86 -19.94 9.98
N SER A 52 -4.40 -20.38 8.84
CA SER A 52 -5.83 -20.67 8.68
C SER A 52 -6.34 -21.63 9.78
N PRO A 53 -7.42 -21.27 10.52
CA PRO A 53 -8.26 -20.09 10.32
C PRO A 53 -7.70 -18.80 10.93
N ILE A 54 -7.84 -17.67 10.21
CA ILE A 54 -7.45 -16.34 10.74
C ILE A 54 -8.42 -15.91 11.84
N CYS A 55 -7.90 -15.47 12.98
CA CYS A 55 -8.74 -15.09 14.11
C CYS A 55 -9.57 -13.81 13.82
N LYS A 56 -10.65 -13.64 14.60
CA LYS A 56 -11.60 -12.52 14.43
C LYS A 56 -10.92 -11.15 14.55
N ASP A 57 -10.02 -10.99 15.50
CA ASP A 57 -9.35 -9.71 15.76
C ASP A 57 -8.39 -9.35 14.61
N GLU A 58 -7.64 -10.32 14.07
CA GLU A 58 -6.82 -10.13 12.87
C GLU A 58 -7.68 -9.72 11.66
N ARG A 59 -8.83 -10.38 11.47
CA ARG A 59 -9.80 -9.99 10.41
C ARG A 59 -10.34 -8.57 10.59
N GLU A 60 -10.49 -8.11 11.83
CA GLU A 60 -10.86 -6.73 12.14
C GLU A 60 -9.78 -5.72 11.75
N TYR A 61 -8.51 -6.02 12.05
CA TYR A 61 -7.40 -5.17 11.59
C TYR A 61 -7.36 -5.08 10.06
N TYR A 62 -7.47 -6.20 9.35
CA TYR A 62 -7.51 -6.17 7.88
C TYR A 62 -8.67 -5.35 7.33
N GLN A 63 -9.84 -5.43 7.95
CA GLN A 63 -10.99 -4.61 7.55
C GLN A 63 -10.66 -3.11 7.67
N ILE A 64 -10.07 -2.71 8.80
CA ILE A 64 -9.69 -1.32 9.05
C ILE A 64 -8.68 -0.86 8.00
N ASP A 65 -7.65 -1.66 7.71
CA ASP A 65 -6.61 -1.34 6.73
C ASP A 65 -7.22 -1.11 5.33
N PHE A 66 -8.03 -2.05 4.84
CA PHE A 66 -8.62 -1.92 3.49
C PHE A 66 -9.64 -0.78 3.39
N LEU A 67 -10.45 -0.57 4.43
CA LEU A 67 -11.43 0.53 4.43
C LEU A 67 -10.75 1.91 4.60
N GLY A 68 -9.66 1.98 5.36
CA GLY A 68 -8.82 3.17 5.46
C GLY A 68 -8.31 3.61 4.09
N GLU A 69 -7.72 2.68 3.34
CA GLU A 69 -7.22 2.98 2.00
C GLU A 69 -8.33 3.22 0.96
N TYR A 70 -9.51 2.63 1.16
CA TYR A 70 -10.70 3.01 0.40
C TYR A 70 -11.05 4.50 0.58
N HIS A 71 -10.98 5.02 1.80
CA HIS A 71 -11.24 6.44 2.06
C HIS A 71 -10.14 7.34 1.47
N ASN A 72 -8.87 6.93 1.58
CA ASN A 72 -7.75 7.65 0.96
C ASN A 72 -7.91 7.71 -0.56
N SER A 73 -8.24 6.60 -1.22
CA SER A 73 -8.43 6.56 -2.68
C SER A 73 -9.64 7.39 -3.13
N ARG A 74 -10.71 7.47 -2.33
CA ARG A 74 -11.84 8.39 -2.59
C ARG A 74 -11.39 9.85 -2.56
N TYR A 75 -10.56 10.24 -1.59
CA TYR A 75 -10.01 11.59 -1.52
C TYR A 75 -9.12 11.92 -2.73
N VAL A 76 -8.27 10.98 -3.15
CA VAL A 76 -7.39 11.21 -4.31
C VAL A 76 -8.19 11.34 -5.61
N LEU A 77 -9.26 10.56 -5.81
CA LEU A 77 -10.14 10.71 -6.97
C LEU A 77 -10.83 12.08 -6.99
N TYR A 78 -11.30 12.56 -5.84
CA TYR A 78 -11.86 13.91 -5.72
C TYR A 78 -10.84 14.98 -6.13
N LYS A 79 -9.60 14.84 -5.69
CA LYS A 79 -8.50 15.73 -6.09
C LYS A 79 -8.21 15.69 -7.59
N LEU A 80 -8.24 14.51 -8.22
CA LEU A 80 -8.17 14.33 -9.67
C LEU A 80 -9.30 15.09 -10.39
N GLU A 81 -10.54 14.94 -9.95
CA GLU A 81 -11.70 15.61 -10.54
C GLU A 81 -11.61 17.14 -10.45
N GLU A 82 -11.24 17.68 -9.27
CA GLU A 82 -11.03 19.13 -9.06
C GLU A 82 -10.02 19.73 -10.06
N ASN A 83 -9.12 18.91 -10.62
CA ASN A 83 -8.05 19.34 -11.50
C ASN A 83 -8.24 18.85 -12.95
N ASN A 84 -9.48 18.57 -13.35
CA ASN A 84 -9.87 18.17 -14.71
C ASN A 84 -9.27 16.84 -15.19
N PHE A 85 -8.84 15.96 -14.27
CA PHE A 85 -8.58 14.56 -14.62
C PHE A 85 -9.91 13.82 -14.65
N THR A 86 -10.51 13.78 -15.84
CA THR A 86 -11.83 13.18 -16.08
C THR A 86 -11.80 11.65 -16.02
N MET A 87 -12.98 11.03 -15.95
CA MET A 87 -13.14 9.57 -15.89
C MET A 87 -12.55 8.79 -17.09
N SER A 88 -12.24 9.47 -18.20
CA SER A 88 -11.60 8.85 -19.37
C SER A 88 -10.08 8.70 -19.22
N ARG A 89 -9.46 9.39 -18.24
CA ARG A 89 -8.03 9.27 -17.94
C ARG A 89 -7.74 7.92 -17.31
N ILE A 90 -6.68 7.26 -17.79
CA ILE A 90 -6.26 5.94 -17.29
C ILE A 90 -5.92 6.00 -15.79
N GLU A 91 -5.33 7.10 -15.32
CA GLU A 91 -4.99 7.33 -13.92
C GLU A 91 -6.23 7.28 -13.02
N TYR A 92 -7.31 7.95 -13.47
CA TYR A 92 -8.58 7.95 -12.77
C TYR A 92 -9.20 6.55 -12.75
N GLN A 93 -9.23 5.87 -13.90
CA GLN A 93 -9.83 4.54 -14.03
C GLN A 93 -9.15 3.51 -13.13
N VAL A 94 -7.81 3.49 -13.15
CA VAL A 94 -7.01 2.57 -12.35
C VAL A 94 -7.23 2.83 -10.86
N LEU A 95 -7.18 4.08 -10.41
CA LEU A 95 -7.43 4.43 -9.01
C LEU A 95 -8.87 4.12 -8.57
N ASN A 96 -9.85 4.33 -9.44
CA ASN A 96 -11.25 4.00 -9.18
C ASN A 96 -11.48 2.49 -9.07
N ASN A 97 -10.80 1.68 -9.89
CA ASN A 97 -10.82 0.23 -9.78
C ASN A 97 -10.16 -0.25 -8.49
N THR A 98 -9.02 0.33 -8.12
CA THR A 98 -8.37 0.08 -6.82
C THR A 98 -9.32 0.37 -5.66
N LYS A 99 -9.97 1.54 -5.66
CA LYS A 99 -10.97 1.94 -4.66
C LYS A 99 -12.09 0.90 -4.53
N LYS A 100 -12.63 0.41 -5.65
CA LYS A 100 -13.72 -0.58 -5.64
C LYS A 100 -13.26 -1.89 -4.99
N LEU A 101 -12.08 -2.38 -5.36
CA LEU A 101 -11.52 -3.62 -4.79
C LEU A 101 -11.20 -3.49 -3.30
N LEU A 102 -10.66 -2.35 -2.86
CA LEU A 102 -10.43 -2.04 -1.45
C LEU A 102 -11.73 -2.12 -0.64
N LYS A 103 -12.80 -1.46 -1.14
CA LYS A 103 -14.11 -1.50 -0.51
C LYS A 103 -14.68 -2.92 -0.45
N GLU A 104 -14.56 -3.66 -1.54
CA GLU A 104 -15.05 -5.04 -1.63
C GLU A 104 -14.34 -5.92 -0.60
N LEU A 105 -13.01 -5.94 -0.60
CA LEU A 105 -12.22 -6.77 0.31
C LEU A 105 -12.45 -6.37 1.78
N GLY A 106 -12.48 -5.07 2.10
CA GLY A 106 -12.77 -4.58 3.44
C GLY A 106 -14.16 -4.95 3.96
N ASN A 107 -15.16 -5.10 3.08
CA ASN A 107 -16.50 -5.52 3.49
C ASN A 107 -16.60 -7.03 3.74
N ILE A 108 -15.86 -7.85 3.00
CA ILE A 108 -15.98 -9.31 3.06
C ILE A 108 -15.03 -9.95 4.08
N VAL A 109 -13.89 -9.33 4.40
CA VAL A 109 -12.81 -9.96 5.19
C VAL A 109 -13.24 -10.50 6.56
N LYS A 110 -14.24 -9.87 7.19
CA LYS A 110 -14.82 -10.34 8.46
C LYS A 110 -15.55 -11.67 8.38
N LYS A 111 -16.17 -11.97 7.24
CA LYS A 111 -17.22 -13.00 7.14
C LYS A 111 -16.91 -14.07 6.10
N ALA A 112 -16.15 -13.73 5.07
CA ALA A 112 -15.87 -14.65 3.99
C ALA A 112 -14.89 -15.75 4.42
N GLU A 113 -15.04 -16.92 3.83
CA GLU A 113 -14.15 -18.07 3.98
C GLU A 113 -12.75 -17.75 3.42
N GLU A 114 -11.72 -18.36 3.98
CA GLU A 114 -10.33 -18.14 3.54
C GLU A 114 -10.13 -18.38 2.03
N GLU A 115 -10.84 -19.36 1.46
CA GLU A 115 -10.81 -19.69 0.03
C GLU A 115 -11.28 -18.54 -0.87
N VAL A 116 -12.16 -17.68 -0.36
CA VAL A 116 -12.66 -16.48 -1.06
C VAL A 116 -11.71 -15.30 -0.86
N LEU A 117 -11.10 -15.18 0.32
CA LEU A 117 -10.19 -14.08 0.66
C LEU A 117 -8.92 -14.11 -0.18
N LEU A 118 -8.32 -15.29 -0.35
CA LEU A 118 -7.06 -15.44 -1.06
C LEU A 118 -7.09 -14.91 -2.52
N PRO A 119 -8.02 -15.33 -3.39
CA PRO A 119 -8.08 -14.81 -4.76
C PRO A 119 -8.40 -13.32 -4.79
N LYS A 120 -9.26 -12.82 -3.89
CA LYS A 120 -9.62 -11.39 -3.84
C LYS A 120 -8.43 -10.51 -3.43
N ALA A 121 -7.66 -10.94 -2.44
CA ALA A 121 -6.43 -10.26 -2.01
C ALA A 121 -5.39 -10.22 -3.14
N LYS A 122 -5.23 -11.32 -3.90
CA LYS A 122 -4.34 -11.38 -5.07
C LYS A 122 -4.78 -10.42 -6.19
N VAL A 123 -6.09 -10.33 -6.46
CA VAL A 123 -6.63 -9.39 -7.45
C VAL A 123 -6.35 -7.94 -7.05
N LEU A 124 -6.56 -7.59 -5.77
CA LEU A 124 -6.22 -6.26 -5.28
C LEU A 124 -4.71 -5.98 -5.39
N LEU A 125 -3.86 -6.94 -5.04
CA LEU A 125 -2.40 -6.81 -5.16
C LEU A 125 -1.97 -6.55 -6.62
N GLN A 126 -2.55 -7.27 -7.58
CA GLN A 126 -2.32 -7.02 -9.00
C GLN A 126 -2.76 -5.61 -9.41
N GLN A 127 -3.91 -5.15 -8.93
CA GLN A 127 -4.39 -3.81 -9.22
C GLN A 127 -3.49 -2.72 -8.61
N LEU A 128 -2.92 -2.93 -7.42
CA LEU A 128 -1.96 -2.01 -6.80
C LEU A 128 -0.64 -1.95 -7.59
N ASN A 129 -0.23 -3.06 -8.23
CA ASN A 129 0.91 -3.06 -9.16
C ASN A 129 0.60 -2.36 -10.49
N ILE A 130 -0.65 -2.36 -10.94
CA ILE A 130 -1.08 -1.53 -12.08
C ILE A 130 -1.05 -0.05 -11.69
N LEU A 131 -1.48 0.28 -10.47
CA LEU A 131 -1.43 1.64 -9.92
C LEU A 131 0.01 2.19 -9.94
N ASP A 132 0.99 1.38 -9.53
CA ASP A 132 2.42 1.71 -9.65
C ASP A 132 2.82 2.11 -11.08
N LYS A 133 2.53 1.24 -12.05
CA LYS A 133 2.94 1.42 -13.44
C LYS A 133 2.27 2.64 -14.06
N THR A 134 0.98 2.86 -13.77
CA THR A 134 0.21 3.96 -14.33
C THR A 134 0.67 5.32 -13.79
N PHE A 135 0.96 5.42 -12.49
CA PHE A 135 1.43 6.66 -11.86
C PHE A 135 2.95 6.77 -11.79
N ARG A 136 3.69 5.76 -12.26
CA ARG A 136 5.15 5.64 -12.23
C ARG A 136 5.71 5.86 -10.82
N LEU A 137 5.08 5.24 -9.82
CA LEU A 137 5.37 5.52 -8.42
C LEU A 137 6.78 5.05 -8.04
N ASN A 138 7.21 3.89 -8.51
CA ASN A 138 8.57 3.40 -8.28
C ASN A 138 9.65 4.26 -8.97
N GLU A 139 9.39 4.78 -10.17
CA GLU A 139 10.31 5.72 -10.84
C GLU A 139 10.44 7.02 -10.03
N ARG A 140 9.35 7.46 -9.39
CA ARG A 140 9.29 8.72 -8.67
C ARG A 140 9.79 8.66 -7.23
N PHE A 141 9.50 7.56 -6.52
CA PHE A 141 9.72 7.42 -5.08
C PHE A 141 10.64 6.25 -4.70
N GLY A 142 11.18 5.52 -5.69
CA GLY A 142 11.95 4.30 -5.48
C GLY A 142 11.08 3.06 -5.32
N THR A 143 11.69 1.89 -5.41
CA THR A 143 11.00 0.60 -5.23
C THR A 143 10.38 0.51 -3.83
N LEU A 144 9.23 -0.14 -3.72
CA LEU A 144 8.69 -0.49 -2.40
C LEU A 144 9.76 -1.28 -1.62
N PRO A 145 9.93 -1.01 -0.32
CA PRO A 145 10.77 -1.87 0.50
C PRO A 145 10.22 -3.30 0.44
N PRO A 146 11.08 -4.32 0.36
CA PRO A 146 10.63 -5.70 0.45
C PRO A 146 9.83 -5.87 1.72
N THR A 147 8.68 -6.51 1.65
CA THR A 147 7.89 -6.72 2.85
C THR A 147 8.62 -7.69 3.77
N VAL A 148 8.26 -7.66 5.06
CA VAL A 148 8.85 -8.54 6.09
C VAL A 148 8.82 -10.03 5.68
N PHE A 149 7.87 -10.40 4.81
CA PHE A 149 7.69 -11.76 4.30
C PHE A 149 8.61 -12.08 3.11
N GLU A 150 8.78 -11.15 2.16
CA GLU A 150 9.75 -11.29 1.07
C GLU A 150 11.20 -11.30 1.58
N ASP A 151 11.50 -10.46 2.59
CA ASP A 151 12.81 -10.44 3.23
C ASP A 151 13.16 -11.79 3.89
N ARG A 152 12.18 -12.46 4.50
CA ARG A 152 12.38 -13.80 5.07
C ARG A 152 12.53 -14.86 3.98
N ALA A 153 11.74 -14.80 2.91
CA ALA A 153 11.86 -15.74 1.80
C ALA A 153 13.21 -15.60 1.06
N ASN A 154 13.69 -14.37 0.88
CA ASN A 154 14.97 -14.07 0.27
C ASN A 154 16.14 -14.47 1.18
N ARG A 155 16.04 -14.24 2.50
CA ARG A 155 17.01 -14.78 3.48
C ARG A 155 17.02 -16.30 3.49
N ASN A 156 15.87 -16.96 3.44
CA ASN A 156 15.80 -18.43 3.40
C ASN A 156 16.37 -19.00 2.09
N LYS A 157 16.15 -18.32 0.94
CA LYS A 157 16.82 -18.66 -0.33
C LYS A 157 18.33 -18.47 -0.25
N LEU A 158 18.81 -17.38 0.34
CA LEU A 158 20.24 -17.12 0.53
C LEU A 158 20.88 -18.16 1.46
N VAL A 159 20.21 -18.57 2.53
CA VAL A 159 20.66 -19.64 3.43
C VAL A 159 20.74 -20.99 2.70
N ASN A 160 19.75 -21.31 1.85
CA ASN A 160 19.77 -22.53 1.03
C ASN A 160 20.83 -22.51 -0.07
N LEU A 161 21.20 -21.34 -0.60
CA LEU A 161 22.24 -21.18 -1.63
C LEU A 161 23.66 -21.14 -1.06
N THR A 162 23.83 -20.68 0.17
CA THR A 162 25.16 -20.54 0.80
C THR A 162 25.54 -21.71 1.71
N GLY A 163 24.63 -22.64 1.96
CA GLY A 163 24.86 -23.77 2.88
C GLY A 163 25.15 -23.34 4.32
N PHE A 164 24.97 -22.06 4.65
CA PHE A 164 25.33 -21.51 5.95
C PHE A 164 24.16 -21.71 6.90
N ILE A 165 24.19 -22.81 7.66
CA ILE A 165 23.29 -23.01 8.80
C ILE A 165 23.67 -21.97 9.87
N PRO A 166 22.83 -20.96 10.19
CA PRO A 166 23.14 -20.08 11.30
C PRO A 166 23.15 -20.93 12.57
N HIS A 167 24.31 -20.99 13.25
CA HIS A 167 24.43 -21.58 14.56
C HIS A 167 23.35 -20.97 15.46
N ARG A 168 22.45 -21.83 15.94
CA ARG A 168 21.38 -21.50 16.88
C ARG A 168 22.04 -20.91 18.15
N THR A 169 22.14 -19.59 18.26
CA THR A 169 22.50 -18.95 19.52
C THR A 169 21.37 -19.23 20.49
N GLN A 170 21.55 -20.22 21.36
CA GLN A 170 20.66 -20.44 22.49
C GLN A 170 20.81 -19.23 23.41
N VAL A 171 19.88 -18.29 23.33
CA VAL A 171 19.69 -17.28 24.37
C VAL A 171 19.14 -18.04 25.58
N LYS A 172 20.02 -18.42 26.51
CA LYS A 172 19.63 -18.83 27.86
C LYS A 172 18.98 -17.61 28.52
N PHE A 173 17.66 -17.62 28.66
CA PHE A 173 16.99 -16.72 29.58
C PHE A 173 17.39 -17.12 31.01
N ALA A 174 18.27 -16.34 31.63
CA ALA A 174 18.50 -16.41 33.06
C ALA A 174 17.26 -15.82 33.75
N TYR A 175 16.42 -16.69 34.31
CA TYR A 175 15.41 -16.28 35.29
C TYR A 175 16.13 -15.91 36.59
N ASN A 176 16.23 -14.61 36.88
CA ASN A 176 16.48 -14.15 38.25
C ASN A 176 15.13 -13.80 38.89
N SER A 177 14.56 -14.77 39.59
CA SER A 177 13.49 -14.53 40.56
C SER A 177 14.10 -14.12 41.90
N SER A 178 14.02 -12.85 42.26
CA SER A 178 14.09 -12.40 43.65
C SER A 178 13.51 -10.98 43.76
N TYR A 179 12.20 -10.91 43.93
CA TYR A 179 11.57 -9.76 44.58
C TYR A 179 10.58 -10.29 45.61
N SER A 180 11.09 -10.45 46.84
CA SER A 180 10.31 -10.43 48.06
C SER A 180 10.20 -8.97 48.50
N PHE A 181 8.98 -8.44 48.56
CA PHE A 181 8.70 -7.25 49.36
C PHE A 181 7.92 -7.69 50.59
N THR A 182 8.48 -7.27 51.73
CA THR A 182 7.94 -7.30 53.10
C THR A 182 6.61 -6.61 53.22
#